data_AF-A0A0X6ZWD9-F1
#
_entry.id   AF-A0A0X6ZWD9-F1
#
_cell.length_a   1.000
_cell.length_b   1.000
_cell.length_c   1.000
_cell.angle_alpha   90.00
_cell.angle_beta   90.00
_cell.angle_gamma   90.00
#
_symmetry.space_group_name_H-M   'P 1'
#
loop_
_entity.id
_entity.type
_entity.pdbx_description
1 polymer ?
#
loop_
_entity_poly.entity_id
_entity_poly.type
_entity_poly.pdbx_seq_one_letter_code
_entity_poly.pdbx_strand_id
1 'polypeptide(L)'
;MMAGRPSTECARAADREGCSVHVELELGAELVFSKLTALRPAVSETVRAVPFDHYKISVFDPSGMLIQFEEHSLLLRIGLNMSAMGPTLAINDPLTRSAQGLGSELQDRASKVRTRSTNRSMIGAENDTAFEIHRTTMRALTHRLVPPSGSDRWFQRGISEEVGVIAHFNSLLDGARVSAGTIVDPYFGIDTLKRAILRLESLDINLTVVTSLLTSDPETNEPNPDLLNELQTVLRDLRSDGIPNAARRLTVLNLVDGPRQAFHDRYLLLTPHEGEREVYLLSNSLNRMAGKWPFCISRLEGAAARDAALYIDGLTKGRDISGSTHDGR
;
A
#
# COMPACT_ATOMS: atom_id res chain seq x y z
N MET A 1 38.42 -28.31 -3.98
CA MET A 1 38.29 -29.76 -3.83
C MET A 1 38.07 -30.33 -5.23
N MET A 2 39.05 -31.11 -5.69
CA MET A 2 39.20 -31.84 -6.97
C MET A 2 38.57 -31.33 -8.28
N ALA A 3 39.46 -30.88 -9.17
CA ALA A 3 39.25 -30.75 -10.60
C ALA A 3 39.24 -32.13 -11.29
N GLY A 4 38.16 -32.45 -12.00
CA GLY A 4 38.13 -33.54 -12.97
C GLY A 4 38.72 -33.07 -14.30
N ARG A 5 39.76 -33.76 -14.78
CA ARG A 5 40.32 -33.54 -16.13
C ARG A 5 39.34 -34.10 -17.17
N PRO A 6 38.98 -33.36 -18.23
CA PRO A 6 38.42 -33.97 -19.42
C PRO A 6 39.52 -34.62 -20.26
N SER A 7 39.17 -35.75 -20.87
CA SER A 7 40.00 -36.62 -21.70
C SER A 7 40.51 -35.91 -22.95
N THR A 8 41.79 -36.14 -23.25
CA THR A 8 42.64 -35.42 -24.19
C THR A 8 42.43 -35.74 -25.68
N GLU A 9 41.33 -36.36 -26.09
CA GLU A 9 41.17 -36.87 -27.48
C GLU A 9 40.10 -36.19 -28.35
N CYS A 10 39.25 -35.31 -27.81
CA CYS A 10 38.35 -34.47 -28.63
C CYS A 10 38.88 -33.04 -28.89
N ALA A 11 40.04 -32.68 -28.32
CA ALA A 11 40.53 -31.30 -28.33
C ALA A 11 41.28 -30.88 -29.62
N ARG A 12 41.26 -31.67 -30.70
CA ARG A 12 42.09 -31.40 -31.90
C ARG A 12 41.33 -31.12 -33.20
N ALA A 13 40.00 -31.05 -33.19
CA ALA A 13 39.21 -30.73 -34.39
C ALA A 13 38.37 -29.44 -34.28
N ALA A 14 38.20 -28.85 -33.09
CA ALA A 14 37.34 -27.68 -32.89
C ALA A 14 38.07 -26.32 -33.03
N ASP A 15 39.36 -26.32 -33.37
CA ASP A 15 40.23 -25.14 -33.22
C ASP A 15 40.11 -24.09 -34.34
N ARG A 16 39.10 -24.20 -35.23
CA ARG A 16 38.91 -23.27 -36.36
C ARG A 16 37.48 -22.90 -36.72
N GLU A 17 36.46 -23.56 -36.20
CA GLU A 17 35.08 -23.26 -36.56
C GLU A 17 34.37 -22.57 -35.40
N GLY A 18 34.01 -21.31 -35.59
CA GLY A 18 33.27 -20.54 -34.60
C GLY A 18 31.84 -21.06 -34.46
N CYS A 19 31.31 -21.08 -33.24
CA CYS A 19 29.91 -21.38 -32.99
C CYS A 19 29.06 -20.11 -33.17
N SER A 20 27.77 -20.27 -33.43
CA SER A 20 26.82 -19.15 -33.38
C SER A 20 26.08 -19.17 -32.05
N VAL A 21 26.00 -18.03 -31.36
CA VAL A 21 25.35 -17.90 -30.06
C VAL A 21 24.21 -16.91 -30.20
N HIS A 22 22.99 -17.36 -29.93
CA HIS A 22 21.80 -16.52 -29.85
C HIS A 22 21.56 -16.17 -28.39
N VAL A 23 21.53 -14.88 -28.10
CA VAL A 23 21.23 -14.35 -26.78
C VAL A 23 19.89 -13.63 -26.86
N GLU A 24 18.96 -14.05 -26.02
CA GLU A 24 17.66 -13.41 -25.81
C GLU A 24 17.56 -12.97 -24.37
N LEU A 25 17.14 -11.72 -24.16
CA LEU A 25 16.91 -11.15 -22.85
C LEU A 25 15.46 -10.69 -22.77
N GLU A 26 14.80 -11.03 -21.68
CA GLU A 26 13.40 -10.71 -21.42
C GLU A 26 13.27 -9.88 -20.14
N LEU A 27 12.24 -9.02 -20.12
CA LEU A 27 11.83 -8.27 -18.95
C LEU A 27 10.32 -8.49 -18.74
N GLY A 28 9.98 -9.25 -17.69
CA GLY A 28 8.62 -9.71 -17.38
C GLY A 28 7.86 -10.21 -18.60
N ALA A 29 8.49 -11.18 -19.27
CA ALA A 29 8.02 -11.87 -20.48
C ALA A 29 7.98 -11.04 -21.77
N GLU A 30 8.43 -9.78 -21.76
CA GLU A 30 8.66 -9.01 -22.99
C GLU A 30 10.10 -9.18 -23.47
N LEU A 31 10.29 -9.52 -24.75
CA LEU A 31 11.61 -9.62 -25.37
C LEU A 31 12.22 -8.23 -25.53
N VAL A 32 13.27 -7.94 -24.76
CA VAL A 32 13.94 -6.63 -24.76
C VAL A 32 15.23 -6.63 -25.57
N PHE A 33 15.80 -7.82 -25.80
CA PHE A 33 16.99 -7.99 -26.63
C PHE A 33 16.98 -9.37 -27.28
N SER A 34 17.37 -9.44 -28.55
CA SER A 34 17.57 -10.69 -29.27
C SER A 34 18.66 -10.50 -30.31
N LYS A 35 19.74 -11.28 -30.22
CA LYS A 35 20.87 -11.18 -31.16
C LYS A 35 21.60 -12.51 -31.33
N LEU A 36 21.80 -12.90 -32.59
CA LEU A 36 22.69 -13.98 -32.97
C LEU A 36 24.10 -13.42 -33.23
N THR A 37 25.12 -13.98 -32.58
CA THR A 37 26.52 -13.55 -32.73
C THR A 37 27.44 -14.74 -32.91
N ALA A 38 28.41 -14.63 -33.82
CA ALA A 38 29.41 -15.67 -34.02
C ALA A 38 30.47 -15.58 -32.92
N LEU A 39 30.60 -16.63 -32.11
CA LEU A 39 31.57 -16.73 -31.04
C LEU A 39 32.80 -17.51 -31.53
N ARG A 40 33.98 -16.90 -31.38
CA ARG A 40 35.25 -17.56 -31.68
C ARG A 40 35.88 -18.13 -30.40
N PRO A 41 36.68 -19.20 -30.50
CA PRO A 41 37.41 -19.73 -29.36
C PRO A 41 38.21 -18.63 -28.64
N ALA A 42 38.16 -18.64 -27.31
CA ALA A 42 38.87 -17.70 -26.43
C ALA A 42 38.51 -16.20 -26.56
N VAL A 43 37.42 -15.85 -27.25
CA VAL A 43 36.90 -14.48 -27.30
C VAL A 43 35.73 -14.35 -26.32
N SER A 44 35.82 -13.36 -25.43
CA SER A 44 34.70 -12.93 -24.60
C SER A 44 33.98 -11.78 -25.31
N GLU A 45 32.68 -11.92 -25.52
CA GLU A 45 31.83 -10.83 -25.96
C GLU A 45 30.94 -10.35 -24.81
N THR A 46 30.82 -9.03 -24.67
CA THR A 46 29.90 -8.42 -23.70
C THR A 46 28.79 -7.72 -24.47
N VAL A 47 27.56 -8.10 -24.19
CA VAL A 47 26.38 -7.41 -24.71
C VAL A 47 26.03 -6.30 -23.75
N ARG A 48 25.97 -5.06 -24.27
CA ARG A 48 25.39 -3.95 -23.51
C ARG A 48 23.87 -4.11 -23.54
N ALA A 49 23.34 -4.71 -22.49
CA ALA A 49 21.93 -5.02 -22.38
C ALA A 49 21.12 -3.86 -21.77
N VAL A 50 19.87 -3.76 -22.23
CA VAL A 50 18.76 -3.17 -21.48
C VAL A 50 18.43 -4.11 -20.29
N PRO A 51 17.67 -3.64 -19.29
CA PRO A 51 17.41 -4.39 -18.07
C PRO A 51 16.61 -5.65 -18.40
N PHE A 52 16.97 -6.77 -17.78
CA PHE A 52 16.33 -8.07 -18.01
C PHE A 52 16.21 -8.84 -16.70
N ASP A 53 15.11 -9.54 -16.51
CA ASP A 53 14.88 -10.46 -15.39
C ASP A 53 14.96 -11.92 -15.81
N HIS A 54 15.20 -12.18 -17.09
CA HIS A 54 15.28 -13.51 -17.65
C HIS A 54 16.18 -13.51 -18.89
N TYR A 55 16.97 -14.57 -19.07
CA TYR A 55 17.79 -14.74 -20.27
C TYR A 55 17.72 -16.16 -20.82
N LYS A 56 17.83 -16.26 -22.14
CA LYS A 56 18.00 -17.51 -22.89
C LYS A 56 19.23 -17.40 -23.76
N ILE A 57 20.09 -18.42 -23.70
CA ILE A 57 21.28 -18.54 -24.53
C ILE A 57 21.20 -19.85 -25.29
N SER A 58 21.20 -19.77 -26.62
CA SER A 58 21.24 -20.93 -27.51
C SER A 58 22.54 -20.93 -28.29
N VAL A 59 23.31 -22.01 -28.22
CA VAL A 59 24.58 -22.18 -28.94
C VAL A 59 24.39 -23.19 -30.06
N PHE A 60 24.76 -22.80 -31.27
CA PHE A 60 24.67 -23.59 -32.48
C PHE A 60 26.05 -23.89 -33.03
N ASP A 61 26.23 -25.10 -33.53
CA ASP A 61 27.42 -25.47 -34.29
C ASP A 61 27.41 -24.82 -35.70
N PRO A 62 28.49 -24.95 -36.49
CA PRO A 62 28.57 -24.39 -37.84
C PRO A 62 27.53 -24.95 -38.82
N SER A 63 26.95 -26.13 -38.54
CA SER A 63 25.88 -26.72 -39.34
C SER A 63 24.49 -26.16 -38.98
N GLY A 64 24.40 -25.36 -37.92
CA GLY A 64 23.15 -24.79 -37.40
C GLY A 64 22.45 -25.70 -36.39
N MET A 65 23.08 -26.78 -35.94
CA MET A 65 22.52 -27.66 -34.92
C MET A 65 22.73 -27.06 -33.53
N LEU A 66 21.67 -27.04 -32.72
CA LEU A 66 21.73 -26.59 -31.33
C LEU A 66 22.57 -27.59 -30.51
N ILE A 67 23.64 -27.10 -29.91
CA ILE A 67 24.59 -27.90 -29.10
C ILE A 67 24.51 -27.56 -27.61
N GLN A 68 24.04 -26.37 -27.24
CA GLN A 68 23.82 -25.99 -25.85
C GLN A 68 22.67 -25.00 -25.73
N PHE A 69 21.92 -25.10 -24.64
CA PHE A 69 20.84 -24.19 -24.29
C PHE A 69 20.86 -23.92 -22.79
N GLU A 70 20.76 -22.66 -22.41
CA GLU A 70 20.64 -22.21 -21.02
C GLU A 70 19.50 -21.20 -20.90
N GLU A 71 18.71 -21.35 -19.85
CA GLU A 71 17.58 -20.47 -19.55
C GLU A 71 17.52 -20.23 -18.04
N HIS A 72 17.54 -18.96 -17.64
CA HIS A 72 17.55 -18.59 -16.23
C HIS A 72 16.76 -17.32 -15.98
N SER A 73 15.98 -17.34 -14.90
CA SER A 73 15.39 -16.15 -14.30
C SER A 73 16.33 -15.57 -13.24
N LEU A 74 16.46 -14.25 -13.24
CA LEU A 74 17.28 -13.49 -12.30
C LEU A 74 16.41 -12.92 -11.19
N LEU A 75 16.88 -13.06 -9.96
CA LEU A 75 16.32 -12.32 -8.85
C LEU A 75 16.88 -10.90 -8.89
N LEU A 76 16.05 -9.94 -9.31
CA LEU A 76 16.49 -8.54 -9.44
C LEU A 76 16.38 -7.76 -8.13
N ARG A 77 15.45 -8.14 -7.24
CA ARG A 77 15.21 -7.40 -6.00
C ARG A 77 14.64 -8.27 -4.88
N ILE A 78 15.11 -8.02 -3.66
CA ILE A 78 14.59 -8.55 -2.41
C ILE A 78 14.04 -7.38 -1.59
N GLY A 79 12.77 -7.47 -1.20
CA GLY A 79 12.17 -6.57 -0.23
C GLY A 79 12.15 -7.19 1.16
N LEU A 80 12.64 -6.45 2.15
CA LEU A 80 12.64 -6.83 3.55
C LEU A 80 11.83 -5.79 4.34
N ASN A 81 10.76 -6.26 4.99
CA ASN A 81 9.97 -5.45 5.92
C ASN A 81 10.33 -5.88 7.35
N MET A 82 10.93 -4.98 8.11
CA MET A 82 11.28 -5.20 9.51
C MET A 82 10.41 -4.32 10.39
N SER A 83 9.72 -4.92 11.37
CA SER A 83 8.92 -4.17 12.34
C SER A 83 9.53 -4.24 13.72
N ALA A 84 9.87 -3.08 14.29
CA ALA A 84 10.23 -2.94 15.69
C ALA A 84 8.95 -2.74 16.51
N MET A 85 8.68 -3.66 17.44
CA MET A 85 7.56 -3.53 18.36
C MET A 85 7.84 -2.40 19.35
N GLY A 86 6.92 -1.44 19.42
CA GLY A 86 6.91 -0.38 20.41
C GLY A 86 6.19 -0.78 21.69
N PRO A 87 5.97 0.19 22.62
CA PRO A 87 5.23 -0.08 23.83
C PRO A 87 3.77 -0.44 23.54
N THR A 88 3.17 -1.18 24.46
CA THR A 88 1.72 -1.40 24.48
C THR A 88 1.06 -0.25 25.21
N LEU A 89 0.15 0.45 24.53
CA LEU A 89 -0.63 1.53 25.10
C LEU A 89 -1.96 0.97 25.63
N ALA A 90 -2.37 1.42 26.82
CA ALA A 90 -3.67 1.11 27.39
C ALA A 90 -4.64 2.26 27.12
N ILE A 91 -5.78 1.95 26.52
CA ILE A 91 -6.86 2.90 26.25
C ILE A 91 -8.05 2.52 27.13
N ASN A 92 -8.61 3.52 27.81
CA ASN A 92 -9.79 3.40 28.66
C ASN A 92 -10.83 4.44 28.25
N ASP A 93 -11.54 4.16 27.17
CA ASP A 93 -12.59 5.02 26.62
C ASP A 93 -13.97 4.30 26.70
N PRO A 94 -15.05 4.90 26.17
CA PRO A 94 -16.36 4.24 26.14
C PRO A 94 -16.34 2.85 25.48
N LEU A 95 -15.63 2.67 24.34
CA LEU A 95 -15.58 1.39 23.63
C LEU A 95 -14.92 0.31 24.48
N THR A 96 -13.81 0.63 25.14
CA THR A 96 -13.13 -0.30 26.07
C THR A 96 -14.04 -0.69 27.23
N ARG A 97 -14.77 0.26 27.81
CA ARG A 97 -15.72 -0.01 28.89
C ARG A 97 -16.88 -0.88 28.42
N SER A 98 -17.41 -0.63 27.22
CA SER A 98 -18.46 -1.45 26.63
C SER A 98 -18.01 -2.88 26.33
N ALA A 99 -16.72 -3.10 26.04
CA ALA A 99 -16.15 -4.43 25.84
C ALA A 99 -15.94 -5.23 27.14
N GLN A 100 -16.05 -4.61 28.32
CA GLN A 100 -15.86 -5.29 29.60
C GLN A 100 -16.94 -6.37 29.81
N GLY A 101 -16.51 -7.57 30.20
CA GLY A 101 -17.41 -8.70 30.45
C GLY A 101 -17.86 -9.47 29.21
N LEU A 102 -17.48 -9.04 28.00
CA LEU A 102 -17.81 -9.74 26.74
C LEU A 102 -16.74 -10.77 26.31
N GLY A 103 -15.70 -10.97 27.12
CA GLY A 103 -14.60 -11.91 26.88
C GLY A 103 -13.23 -11.22 26.97
N SER A 104 -12.24 -11.94 27.50
CA SER A 104 -10.89 -11.41 27.72
C SER A 104 -10.19 -10.99 26.42
N GLU A 105 -10.38 -11.76 25.34
CA GLU A 105 -9.78 -11.45 24.03
C GLU A 105 -10.33 -10.15 23.44
N LEU A 106 -11.65 -9.97 23.46
CA LEU A 106 -12.29 -8.76 22.94
C LEU A 106 -11.91 -7.53 23.76
N GLN A 107 -11.88 -7.66 25.09
CA GLN A 107 -11.43 -6.60 25.98
C GLN A 107 -9.96 -6.22 25.71
N ASP A 108 -9.08 -7.20 25.51
CA ASP A 108 -7.69 -6.95 25.18
C ASP A 108 -7.55 -6.21 23.84
N ARG A 109 -8.28 -6.63 22.81
CA ARG A 109 -8.30 -5.95 21.51
C ARG A 109 -8.88 -4.53 21.57
N ALA A 110 -9.83 -4.29 22.47
CA ALA A 110 -10.43 -2.97 22.65
C ALA A 110 -9.54 -2.03 23.49
N SER A 111 -8.75 -2.57 24.43
CA SER A 111 -8.03 -1.78 25.44
C SER A 111 -6.53 -1.67 25.21
N LYS A 112 -5.91 -2.57 24.45
CA LYS A 112 -4.45 -2.62 24.26
C LYS A 112 -4.09 -2.35 22.80
N VAL A 113 -3.19 -1.39 22.59
CA VAL A 113 -2.65 -1.06 21.26
C VAL A 113 -1.17 -1.37 21.26
N ARG A 114 -0.76 -2.32 20.42
CA ARG A 114 0.65 -2.70 20.26
C ARG A 114 1.24 -1.88 19.13
N THR A 115 1.89 -0.79 19.49
CA THR A 115 2.50 0.10 18.49
C THR A 115 3.65 -0.61 17.79
N ARG A 116 3.84 -0.32 16.50
CA ARG A 116 4.96 -0.86 15.71
C ARG A 116 5.51 0.21 14.78
N SER A 117 6.83 0.25 14.69
CA SER A 117 7.53 1.00 13.64
C SER A 117 8.06 0.02 12.60
N THR A 118 7.66 0.20 11.36
CA THR A 118 8.07 -0.63 10.24
C THR A 118 9.06 0.11 9.37
N ASN A 119 10.21 -0.53 9.16
CA ASN A 119 11.21 -0.12 8.19
C ASN A 119 11.17 -1.05 6.98
N ARG A 120 11.18 -0.43 5.81
CA ARG A 120 11.23 -1.14 4.53
C ARG A 120 12.62 -0.97 3.93
N SER A 121 13.30 -2.09 3.72
CA SER A 121 14.59 -2.14 3.02
C SER A 121 14.40 -2.86 1.70
N MET A 122 15.01 -2.35 0.65
CA MET A 122 14.98 -2.94 -0.67
C MET A 122 16.41 -3.12 -1.15
N ILE A 123 16.80 -4.36 -1.43
CA ILE A 123 18.12 -4.73 -1.93
C ILE A 123 17.93 -5.24 -3.34
N GLY A 124 18.61 -4.69 -4.33
CA GLY A 124 18.53 -5.16 -5.71
C GLY A 124 19.33 -4.29 -6.66
N ALA A 125 19.23 -4.59 -7.96
CA ALA A 125 19.87 -3.80 -9.01
C ALA A 125 19.41 -2.33 -8.90
N GLU A 126 20.36 -1.41 -8.73
CA GLU A 126 20.07 0.02 -8.52
C GLU A 126 19.46 0.66 -9.78
N ASN A 127 18.42 1.48 -9.56
CA ASN A 127 17.98 2.55 -10.47
C ASN A 127 17.66 2.16 -11.90
N ASP A 128 16.97 1.03 -12.08
CA ASP A 128 16.43 0.72 -13.39
C ASP A 128 14.99 1.20 -13.56
N THR A 129 14.87 2.43 -14.06
CA THR A 129 13.58 3.09 -14.31
C THR A 129 12.66 2.24 -15.18
N ALA A 130 13.19 1.50 -16.17
CA ALA A 130 12.39 0.67 -17.05
C ALA A 130 11.88 -0.59 -16.33
N PHE A 131 12.72 -1.23 -15.51
CA PHE A 131 12.26 -2.31 -14.62
C PHE A 131 11.16 -1.84 -13.67
N GLU A 132 11.33 -0.68 -13.02
CA GLU A 132 10.32 -0.17 -12.08
C GLU A 132 9.00 0.19 -12.77
N ILE A 133 9.04 0.76 -13.98
CA ILE A 133 7.84 1.00 -14.79
C ILE A 133 7.16 -0.32 -15.13
N HIS A 134 7.90 -1.29 -15.67
CA HIS A 134 7.37 -2.58 -16.05
C HIS A 134 6.75 -3.30 -14.84
N ARG A 135 7.48 -3.39 -13.73
CA ARG A 135 7.05 -4.02 -12.48
C ARG A 135 5.80 -3.38 -11.90
N THR A 136 5.75 -2.04 -11.89
CA THR A 136 4.57 -1.30 -11.41
C THR A 136 3.37 -1.57 -12.32
N THR A 137 3.59 -1.60 -13.64
CA THR A 137 2.54 -1.88 -14.64
C THR A 137 2.01 -3.31 -14.52
N MET A 138 2.89 -4.31 -14.40
CA MET A 138 2.49 -5.71 -14.25
C MET A 138 1.79 -5.96 -12.92
N ARG A 139 2.26 -5.39 -11.82
CA ARG A 139 1.55 -5.49 -10.54
C ARG A 139 0.16 -4.85 -10.63
N ALA A 140 0.03 -3.69 -11.27
CA ALA A 140 -1.27 -3.06 -11.50
C ALA A 140 -2.20 -3.96 -12.33
N LEU A 141 -1.67 -4.60 -13.37
CA LEU A 141 -2.40 -5.56 -14.19
C LEU A 141 -2.83 -6.79 -13.38
N THR A 142 -1.92 -7.37 -12.59
CA THR A 142 -2.22 -8.50 -11.70
C THR A 142 -3.32 -8.16 -10.72
N HIS A 143 -3.28 -6.99 -10.07
CA HIS A 143 -4.34 -6.57 -9.16
C HIS A 143 -5.69 -6.35 -9.84
N ARG A 144 -5.71 -5.98 -11.13
CA ARG A 144 -6.96 -5.89 -11.91
C ARG A 144 -7.51 -7.25 -12.29
N LEU A 145 -6.64 -8.21 -12.61
CA LEU A 145 -7.05 -9.55 -13.04
C LEU A 145 -7.37 -10.47 -11.86
N VAL A 146 -6.65 -10.30 -10.75
CA VAL A 146 -6.79 -11.08 -9.51
C VAL A 146 -6.70 -10.11 -8.33
N PRO A 147 -7.83 -9.52 -7.90
CA PRO A 147 -7.88 -8.65 -6.74
C PRO A 147 -7.40 -9.41 -5.49
N PRO A 148 -6.64 -8.77 -4.58
CA PRO A 148 -6.20 -9.42 -3.36
C PRO A 148 -7.42 -9.72 -2.48
N SER A 149 -7.55 -11.00 -2.10
CA SER A 149 -8.61 -11.52 -1.24
C SER A 149 -8.68 -10.79 0.11
N GLY A 150 -9.88 -10.50 0.60
CA GLY A 150 -10.09 -9.94 1.95
C GLY A 150 -9.96 -8.42 2.07
N SER A 151 -9.97 -7.70 0.94
CA SER A 151 -10.04 -6.24 0.90
C SER A 151 -11.44 -5.71 1.27
N ASP A 152 -12.48 -6.40 0.84
CA ASP A 152 -13.86 -6.09 1.20
C ASP A 152 -14.26 -6.76 2.50
N ARG A 153 -15.01 -6.04 3.34
CA ARG A 153 -15.48 -6.59 4.61
C ARG A 153 -16.81 -6.01 5.05
N TRP A 154 -17.71 -6.92 5.40
CA TRP A 154 -18.97 -6.63 6.09
C TRP A 154 -18.82 -6.90 7.58
N PHE A 155 -19.26 -5.94 8.38
CA PHE A 155 -19.31 -6.00 9.83
C PHE A 155 -20.76 -5.89 10.28
N GLN A 156 -21.20 -6.84 11.11
CA GLN A 156 -22.53 -6.78 11.69
C GLN A 156 -22.61 -5.64 12.72
N ARG A 157 -23.79 -5.43 13.31
CA ARG A 157 -23.89 -4.53 14.46
C ARG A 157 -23.36 -5.22 15.72
N GLY A 158 -22.60 -4.50 16.53
CA GLY A 158 -22.15 -4.93 17.86
C GLY A 158 -20.75 -4.42 18.21
N ILE A 159 -20.44 -4.45 19.51
CA ILE A 159 -19.14 -4.00 20.05
C ILE A 159 -17.97 -4.84 19.48
N SER A 160 -18.17 -6.16 19.33
CA SER A 160 -17.19 -7.04 18.70
C SER A 160 -16.87 -6.62 17.26
N GLU A 161 -17.89 -6.19 16.53
CA GLU A 161 -17.77 -5.77 15.14
C GLU A 161 -17.13 -4.39 15.03
N GLU A 162 -17.41 -3.47 15.96
CA GLU A 162 -16.73 -2.17 16.07
C GLU A 162 -15.22 -2.32 16.34
N VAL A 163 -14.83 -3.22 17.25
CA VAL A 163 -13.42 -3.59 17.43
C VAL A 163 -12.86 -4.30 16.19
N GLY A 164 -13.71 -5.06 15.48
CA GLY A 164 -13.40 -5.69 14.20
C GLY A 164 -13.04 -4.68 13.10
N VAL A 165 -13.77 -3.57 12.99
CA VAL A 165 -13.50 -2.49 12.04
C VAL A 165 -12.11 -1.92 12.29
N ILE A 166 -11.80 -1.58 13.54
CA ILE A 166 -10.48 -1.02 13.93
C ILE A 166 -9.35 -2.00 13.60
N ALA A 167 -9.53 -3.29 13.89
CA ALA A 167 -8.55 -4.31 13.55
C ALA A 167 -8.36 -4.46 12.03
N HIS A 168 -9.41 -4.28 11.25
CA HIS A 168 -9.31 -4.29 9.80
C HIS A 168 -8.61 -3.03 9.28
N PHE A 169 -8.88 -1.86 9.84
CA PHE A 169 -8.11 -0.64 9.56
C PHE A 169 -6.61 -0.85 9.86
N ASN A 170 -6.25 -1.52 10.96
CA ASN A 170 -4.85 -1.88 11.26
C ASN A 170 -4.22 -2.82 10.21
N SER A 171 -5.01 -3.70 9.59
CA SER A 171 -4.54 -4.54 8.49
C SER A 171 -4.34 -3.77 7.19
N LEU A 172 -5.20 -2.78 6.91
CA LEU A 172 -5.14 -1.96 5.72
C LEU A 172 -4.03 -0.91 5.82
N LEU A 173 -3.94 -0.24 6.97
CA LEU A 173 -2.93 0.75 7.35
C LEU A 173 -1.73 0.05 8.00
N ASP A 174 -1.14 -0.89 7.28
CA ASP A 174 0.12 -1.53 7.66
C ASP A 174 1.31 -0.77 7.05
N GLY A 175 2.21 -0.23 7.89
CA GLY A 175 3.37 0.54 7.44
C GLY A 175 4.34 -0.25 6.55
N ALA A 176 4.31 -1.58 6.62
CA ALA A 176 5.05 -2.47 5.72
C ALA A 176 4.54 -2.39 4.27
N ARG A 177 3.26 -2.11 4.11
CA ARG A 177 2.51 -2.20 2.85
C ARG A 177 2.23 -0.82 2.26
N VAL A 178 1.84 0.13 3.10
CA VAL A 178 1.42 1.48 2.70
C VAL A 178 2.31 2.55 3.32
N SER A 179 2.55 3.61 2.55
CA SER A 179 3.31 4.79 2.98
C SER A 179 2.41 5.90 3.53
N ALA A 180 1.17 5.98 3.03
CA ALA A 180 0.20 6.98 3.43
C ALA A 180 -1.24 6.46 3.35
N GLY A 181 -2.12 7.05 4.15
CA GLY A 181 -3.56 6.83 4.12
C GLY A 181 -4.30 8.15 4.18
N THR A 182 -5.42 8.28 3.46
CA THR A 182 -6.35 9.40 3.58
C THR A 182 -7.74 8.89 3.90
N ILE A 183 -8.28 9.28 5.05
CA ILE A 183 -9.67 9.02 5.43
C ILE A 183 -10.48 10.26 5.08
N VAL A 184 -11.52 10.09 4.29
CA VAL A 184 -12.53 11.12 4.00
C VAL A 184 -13.77 10.73 4.77
N ASP A 185 -14.18 11.55 5.73
CA ASP A 185 -15.38 11.33 6.53
C ASP A 185 -15.91 12.66 7.09
N PRO A 186 -17.09 13.14 6.66
CA PRO A 186 -17.58 14.46 7.02
C PRO A 186 -17.96 14.61 8.50
N TYR A 187 -18.12 13.48 9.22
CA TYR A 187 -18.52 13.47 10.63
C TYR A 187 -17.38 13.01 11.56
N PHE A 188 -16.14 13.04 11.09
CA PHE A 188 -14.99 12.68 11.90
C PHE A 188 -14.75 13.73 13.01
N GLY A 189 -15.15 13.40 14.24
CA GLY A 189 -15.02 14.24 15.44
C GLY A 189 -13.98 13.76 16.46
N ILE A 190 -13.94 14.42 17.61
CA ILE A 190 -12.98 14.15 18.70
C ILE A 190 -13.11 12.71 19.23
N ASP A 191 -14.33 12.22 19.41
CA ASP A 191 -14.55 10.85 19.92
C ASP A 191 -14.17 9.80 18.88
N THR A 192 -14.40 10.07 17.59
CA THR A 192 -13.93 9.20 16.50
C THR A 192 -12.40 9.16 16.47
N LEU A 193 -11.72 10.29 16.63
CA LEU A 193 -10.26 10.37 16.77
C LEU A 193 -9.76 9.51 17.92
N LYS A 194 -10.33 9.69 19.12
CA LYS A 194 -9.95 8.94 20.33
C LYS A 194 -10.20 7.44 20.18
N ARG A 195 -11.34 7.08 19.59
CA ARG A 195 -11.80 5.70 19.45
C ARG A 195 -11.05 4.93 18.38
N ALA A 196 -10.94 5.48 17.17
CA ALA A 196 -10.41 4.77 16.01
C ALA A 196 -8.90 5.03 15.82
N ILE A 197 -8.50 6.29 15.77
CA ILE A 197 -7.15 6.67 15.33
C ILE A 197 -6.10 6.37 16.40
N LEU A 198 -6.41 6.56 17.69
CA LEU A 198 -5.48 6.20 18.77
C LEU A 198 -5.26 4.68 18.88
N ARG A 199 -6.11 3.87 18.23
CA ARG A 199 -5.97 2.41 18.16
C ARG A 199 -5.22 1.92 16.92
N LEU A 200 -4.67 2.83 16.12
CA LEU A 200 -3.82 2.47 15.00
C LEU A 200 -2.43 2.03 15.49
N GLU A 201 -1.96 0.89 15.00
CA GLU A 201 -0.71 0.27 15.45
C GLU A 201 0.53 0.83 14.73
N SER A 202 0.41 1.13 13.44
CA SER A 202 1.52 1.57 12.59
C SER A 202 1.86 3.03 12.85
N LEU A 203 3.11 3.32 13.24
CA LEU A 203 3.58 4.66 13.54
C LEU A 203 4.15 5.43 12.34
N ASP A 204 4.48 4.74 11.25
CA ASP A 204 5.27 5.32 10.15
C ASP A 204 4.42 5.79 8.97
N ILE A 205 3.10 5.59 9.03
CA ILE A 205 2.16 5.98 7.98
C ILE A 205 1.85 7.46 8.09
N ASN A 206 1.91 8.18 6.97
CA ASN A 206 1.37 9.53 6.88
C ASN A 206 -0.16 9.45 6.76
N LEU A 207 -0.88 9.79 7.83
CA LEU A 207 -2.33 9.72 7.86
C LEU A 207 -2.93 11.11 7.68
N THR A 208 -3.78 11.27 6.68
CA THR A 208 -4.60 12.47 6.50
C THR A 208 -6.06 12.13 6.78
N VAL A 209 -6.74 12.97 7.54
CA VAL A 209 -8.18 12.91 7.70
C VAL A 209 -8.77 14.17 7.10
N VAL A 210 -9.65 14.02 6.12
CA VAL A 210 -10.47 15.10 5.58
C VAL A 210 -11.85 14.98 6.21
N THR A 211 -12.28 16.04 6.88
CA THR A 211 -13.57 16.13 7.58
C THR A 211 -14.32 17.40 7.18
N SER A 212 -15.58 17.49 7.54
CA SER A 212 -16.46 18.62 7.24
C SER A 212 -17.34 18.96 8.45
N LEU A 213 -16.67 19.22 9.58
CA LEU A 213 -17.29 19.62 10.84
C LEU A 213 -17.77 21.07 10.79
N LEU A 214 -18.95 21.28 11.35
CA LEU A 214 -19.56 22.58 11.60
C LEU A 214 -19.64 22.82 13.12
N THR A 215 -20.57 23.67 13.57
CA THR A 215 -20.80 23.98 14.99
C THR A 215 -21.75 23.01 15.68
N SER A 216 -21.88 21.79 15.17
CA SER A 216 -22.69 20.72 15.76
C SER A 216 -21.80 19.51 16.00
N ASP A 217 -21.87 18.94 17.19
CA ASP A 217 -21.14 17.75 17.55
C ASP A 217 -21.63 16.56 16.71
N PRO A 218 -20.76 15.84 15.97
CA PRO A 218 -21.19 14.77 15.06
C PRO A 218 -21.70 13.52 15.77
N GLU A 219 -21.36 13.31 17.04
CA GLU A 219 -21.78 12.15 17.84
C GLU A 219 -23.16 12.38 18.46
N THR A 220 -23.38 13.58 19.02
CA THR A 220 -24.62 13.93 19.75
C THR A 220 -25.62 14.68 18.91
N ASN A 221 -25.19 15.31 17.81
CA ASN A 221 -25.93 16.30 17.01
C ASN A 221 -26.31 17.58 17.78
N GLU A 222 -25.74 17.82 18.95
CA GLU A 222 -25.99 19.03 19.75
C GLU A 222 -25.10 20.20 19.28
N PRO A 223 -25.54 21.46 19.40
CA PRO A 223 -24.70 22.62 19.10
C PRO A 223 -23.44 22.67 19.98
N ASN A 224 -22.27 22.75 19.35
CA ASN A 224 -20.98 22.99 20.00
C ASN A 224 -20.18 24.00 19.16
N PRO A 225 -20.21 25.31 19.51
CA PRO A 225 -19.46 26.33 18.78
C PRO A 225 -17.94 26.21 18.96
N ASP A 226 -17.48 25.54 20.02
CA ASP A 226 -16.05 25.39 20.34
C ASP A 226 -15.44 24.11 19.78
N LEU A 227 -16.21 23.27 19.09
CA LEU A 227 -15.80 21.94 18.59
C LEU A 227 -14.44 21.96 17.86
N LEU A 228 -14.22 22.93 16.98
CA LEU A 228 -12.97 23.03 16.22
C LEU A 228 -11.78 23.42 17.11
N ASN A 229 -12.00 24.29 18.10
CA ASN A 229 -10.97 24.69 19.07
C ASN A 229 -10.61 23.52 19.99
N GLU A 230 -11.61 22.76 20.44
CA GLU A 230 -11.43 21.54 21.22
C GLU A 230 -10.66 20.48 20.43
N LEU A 231 -11.03 20.25 19.16
CA LEU A 231 -10.33 19.31 18.28
C LEU A 231 -8.87 19.73 18.06
N GLN A 232 -8.61 21.02 17.82
CA GLN A 232 -7.25 21.55 17.69
C GLN A 232 -6.44 21.36 18.98
N THR A 233 -7.06 21.56 20.13
CA THR A 233 -6.43 21.35 21.44
C THR A 233 -6.05 19.89 21.63
N VAL A 234 -7.00 18.96 21.41
CA VAL A 234 -6.72 17.52 21.48
C VAL A 234 -5.63 17.09 20.50
N LEU A 235 -5.62 17.60 19.27
CA LEU A 235 -4.57 17.30 18.29
C LEU A 235 -3.21 17.85 18.71
N ARG A 236 -3.16 19.01 19.37
CA ARG A 236 -1.93 19.58 19.92
C ARG A 236 -1.42 18.74 21.08
N ASP A 237 -2.31 18.37 22.00
CA ASP A 237 -2.01 17.56 23.18
C ASP A 237 -1.48 16.18 22.77
N LEU A 238 -2.03 15.58 21.70
CA LEU A 238 -1.55 14.31 21.14
C LEU A 238 -0.18 14.41 20.46
N ARG A 239 0.27 15.63 20.11
CA ARG A 239 1.60 15.88 19.53
C ARG A 239 2.63 16.24 20.59
N SER A 240 2.20 16.86 21.70
CA SER A 240 3.02 17.04 22.89
C SER A 240 3.12 15.73 23.68
N ASP A 241 4.27 15.51 24.30
CA ASP A 241 4.62 14.36 25.15
C ASP A 241 4.93 13.02 24.48
N GLY A 242 5.87 12.31 25.11
CA GLY A 242 6.62 11.14 24.61
C GLY A 242 5.83 9.83 24.47
N ILE A 243 4.56 9.90 24.08
CA ILE A 243 3.76 8.72 23.74
C ILE A 243 3.96 8.43 22.24
N PRO A 244 4.55 7.27 21.87
CA PRO A 244 4.64 6.88 20.47
C PRO A 244 3.23 6.53 19.98
N ASN A 245 2.61 7.44 19.22
CA ASN A 245 1.25 7.29 18.71
C ASN A 245 1.20 7.64 17.22
N ALA A 246 0.37 6.92 16.46
CA ALA A 246 0.04 7.17 15.06
C ALA A 246 -0.41 8.64 14.80
N ALA A 247 -0.88 9.33 15.84
CA ALA A 247 -1.24 10.74 15.81
C ALA A 247 -0.07 11.69 15.44
N ARG A 248 1.20 11.27 15.57
CA ARG A 248 2.36 12.15 15.25
C ARG A 248 2.42 12.59 13.80
N ARG A 249 1.96 11.74 12.89
CA ARG A 249 1.92 12.01 11.44
C ARG A 249 0.49 12.24 10.94
N LEU A 250 -0.43 12.53 11.87
CA LEU A 250 -1.81 12.84 11.55
C LEU A 250 -1.94 14.30 11.11
N THR A 251 -2.49 14.49 9.91
CA THR A 251 -2.98 15.77 9.42
C THR A 251 -4.50 15.72 9.38
N VAL A 252 -5.18 16.73 9.94
CA VAL A 252 -6.63 16.86 9.85
C VAL A 252 -6.95 18.12 9.04
N LEU A 253 -7.74 17.94 7.99
CA LEU A 253 -8.21 19.00 7.09
C LEU A 253 -9.71 19.13 7.27
N ASN A 254 -10.17 20.25 7.83
CA ASN A 254 -11.60 20.55 7.92
C ASN A 254 -12.01 21.42 6.72
N LEU A 255 -12.88 20.89 5.86
CA LEU A 255 -13.43 21.60 4.70
C LEU A 255 -14.87 22.03 5.00
N VAL A 256 -15.22 23.26 4.67
CA VAL A 256 -16.57 23.79 4.85
C VAL A 256 -16.98 24.57 3.60
N ASP A 257 -18.26 24.52 3.26
CA ASP A 257 -18.87 25.33 2.21
C ASP A 257 -19.80 26.36 2.86
N GLY A 258 -19.21 27.48 3.27
CA GLY A 258 -19.89 28.50 4.08
C GLY A 258 -20.51 27.88 5.34
N PRO A 259 -21.84 27.95 5.55
CA PRO A 259 -22.51 27.36 6.71
C PRO A 259 -22.87 25.88 6.53
N ARG A 260 -22.49 25.24 5.41
CA ARG A 260 -22.85 23.86 5.06
C ARG A 260 -21.63 22.95 5.07
N GLN A 261 -21.90 21.65 5.14
CA GLN A 261 -20.87 20.65 4.93
C GLN A 261 -20.39 20.70 3.47
N ALA A 262 -19.08 20.59 3.27
CA ALA A 262 -18.47 20.64 1.94
C ALA A 262 -18.65 19.34 1.15
N PHE A 263 -18.84 18.21 1.83
CA PHE A 263 -19.03 16.90 1.20
C PHE A 263 -19.79 15.93 2.14
N HIS A 264 -20.28 14.83 1.56
CA HIS A 264 -20.96 13.76 2.30
C HIS A 264 -20.36 12.36 2.09
N ASP A 265 -19.40 12.24 1.17
CA ASP A 265 -18.79 10.97 0.80
C ASP A 265 -17.83 10.44 1.87
N ARG A 266 -17.58 9.13 1.82
CA ARG A 266 -16.79 8.43 2.83
C ARG A 266 -15.85 7.44 2.18
N TYR A 267 -14.56 7.73 2.27
CA TYR A 267 -13.54 6.95 1.59
C TYR A 267 -12.33 6.69 2.48
N LEU A 268 -11.63 5.61 2.17
CA LEU A 268 -10.26 5.37 2.59
C LEU A 268 -9.41 5.22 1.32
N LEU A 269 -8.48 6.14 1.11
CA LEU A 269 -7.45 6.07 0.06
C LEU A 269 -6.15 5.60 0.69
N LEU A 270 -5.58 4.53 0.15
CA LEU A 270 -4.28 3.99 0.56
C LEU A 270 -3.26 4.25 -0.54
N THR A 271 -2.06 4.64 -0.13
CA THR A 271 -0.91 4.77 -1.03
C THR A 271 0.10 3.67 -0.67
N PRO A 272 0.08 2.53 -1.39
CA PRO A 272 1.08 1.48 -1.22
C PRO A 272 2.50 2.01 -1.45
N HIS A 273 3.50 1.33 -0.88
CA HIS A 273 4.90 1.58 -1.27
C HIS A 273 5.17 1.22 -2.73
N GLU A 274 4.32 0.37 -3.32
CA GLU A 274 4.47 -0.17 -4.66
C GLU A 274 3.10 -0.51 -5.27
N GLY A 275 2.87 -0.11 -6.52
CA GLY A 275 1.63 -0.36 -7.24
C GLY A 275 0.69 0.85 -7.26
N GLU A 276 -0.52 0.65 -7.79
CA GLU A 276 -1.56 1.69 -7.85
C GLU A 276 -2.15 1.97 -6.46
N ARG A 277 -2.67 3.20 -6.29
CA ARG A 277 -3.41 3.57 -5.08
C ARG A 277 -4.69 2.75 -4.95
N GLU A 278 -5.05 2.42 -3.72
CA GLU A 278 -6.26 1.64 -3.42
C GLU A 278 -7.32 2.54 -2.81
N VAL A 279 -8.54 2.50 -3.32
CA VAL A 279 -9.67 3.29 -2.78
C VAL A 279 -10.72 2.36 -2.24
N TYR A 280 -11.21 2.67 -1.05
CA TYR A 280 -12.30 1.96 -0.40
C TYR A 280 -13.44 2.92 -0.10
N LEU A 281 -14.66 2.52 -0.42
CA LEU A 281 -15.89 3.17 0.01
C LEU A 281 -16.26 2.66 1.41
N LEU A 282 -16.67 3.57 2.28
CA LEU A 282 -17.17 3.26 3.62
C LEU A 282 -18.69 3.47 3.64
N SER A 283 -19.45 2.46 4.07
CA SER A 283 -20.92 2.55 4.03
C SER A 283 -21.51 3.59 4.98
N ASN A 284 -20.82 3.89 6.07
CA ASN A 284 -21.22 4.85 7.11
C ASN A 284 -20.00 5.65 7.58
N SER A 285 -20.24 6.69 8.37
CA SER A 285 -19.16 7.41 9.06
C SER A 285 -18.53 6.54 10.14
N LEU A 286 -17.23 6.72 10.37
CA LEU A 286 -16.47 6.07 11.44
C LEU A 286 -17.03 6.41 12.81
N ASN A 287 -17.68 7.57 12.96
CA ASN A 287 -18.34 7.95 14.20
C ASN A 287 -19.47 6.98 14.61
N ARG A 288 -20.06 6.28 13.63
CA ARG A 288 -21.10 5.27 13.84
C ARG A 288 -20.70 3.88 13.36
N MET A 289 -19.40 3.59 13.25
CA MET A 289 -18.93 2.29 12.74
C MET A 289 -19.41 1.12 13.61
N ALA A 290 -20.14 0.18 13.01
CA ALA A 290 -20.54 -1.13 13.55
C ALA A 290 -21.24 -1.16 14.94
N GLY A 291 -21.30 -0.09 15.72
CA GLY A 291 -21.87 -0.10 17.07
C GLY A 291 -23.40 -0.19 17.02
N LYS A 292 -24.04 0.75 16.32
CA LYS A 292 -25.51 0.81 16.18
C LYS A 292 -26.02 0.30 14.82
N TRP A 293 -25.17 0.34 13.79
CA TRP A 293 -25.50 -0.01 12.41
C TRP A 293 -24.41 -0.92 11.84
N PRO A 294 -24.73 -1.84 10.92
CA PRO A 294 -23.69 -2.58 10.22
C PRO A 294 -22.76 -1.65 9.45
N PHE A 295 -21.56 -2.12 9.15
CA PHE A 295 -20.53 -1.35 8.47
C PHE A 295 -19.93 -2.16 7.33
N CYS A 296 -19.81 -1.56 6.15
CA CYS A 296 -19.19 -2.19 4.99
C CYS A 296 -17.99 -1.35 4.54
N ILE A 297 -16.89 -2.03 4.25
CA ILE A 297 -15.75 -1.48 3.53
C ILE A 297 -15.68 -2.22 2.20
N SER A 298 -15.73 -1.47 1.10
CA SER A 298 -15.71 -2.03 -0.26
C SER A 298 -14.65 -1.35 -1.11
N ARG A 299 -13.72 -2.11 -1.64
CA ARG A 299 -12.68 -1.66 -2.55
C ARG A 299 -13.33 -1.28 -3.88
N LEU A 300 -12.96 -0.09 -4.37
CA LEU A 300 -13.30 0.34 -5.71
C LEU A 300 -12.25 -0.17 -6.69
N GLU A 301 -12.69 -0.42 -7.93
CA GLU A 301 -11.82 -0.88 -9.01
C GLU A 301 -11.98 -0.04 -10.28
N GLY A 302 -11.00 -0.16 -11.19
CA GLY A 302 -11.06 0.43 -12.52
C GLY A 302 -11.23 1.96 -12.52
N ALA A 303 -12.17 2.44 -13.33
CA ALA A 303 -12.42 3.87 -13.48
C ALA A 303 -12.94 4.51 -12.18
N ALA A 304 -13.86 3.84 -11.48
CA ALA A 304 -14.43 4.35 -10.23
C ALA A 304 -13.36 4.60 -9.15
N ALA A 305 -12.37 3.71 -9.03
CA ALA A 305 -11.25 3.91 -8.13
C ALA A 305 -10.39 5.12 -8.51
N ARG A 306 -10.13 5.31 -9.82
CA ARG A 306 -9.33 6.44 -10.31
C ARG A 306 -10.05 7.78 -10.10
N ASP A 307 -11.34 7.83 -10.40
CA ASP A 307 -12.15 9.05 -10.25
C ASP A 307 -12.29 9.42 -8.78
N ALA A 308 -12.54 8.44 -7.91
CA ALA A 308 -12.58 8.64 -6.46
C ALA A 308 -11.21 9.08 -5.90
N ALA A 309 -10.11 8.48 -6.38
CA ALA A 309 -8.77 8.90 -5.95
C ALA A 309 -8.47 10.35 -6.37
N LEU A 310 -8.84 10.73 -7.60
CA LEU A 310 -8.73 12.11 -8.05
C LEU A 310 -9.56 13.03 -7.16
N TYR A 311 -10.84 12.70 -6.93
CA TYR A 311 -11.74 13.45 -6.03
C TYR A 311 -11.12 13.70 -4.65
N ILE A 312 -10.59 12.64 -4.02
CA ILE A 312 -9.91 12.72 -2.70
C ILE A 312 -8.67 13.63 -2.79
N ASP A 313 -7.88 13.57 -3.87
CA ASP A 313 -6.77 14.51 -4.09
C ASP A 313 -7.24 15.96 -4.24
N GLY A 314 -8.42 16.19 -4.80
CA GLY A 314 -9.06 17.50 -4.86
C GLY A 314 -9.42 18.00 -3.48
N LEU A 315 -10.10 17.17 -2.68
CA LEU A 315 -10.49 17.51 -1.31
C LEU A 315 -9.28 17.85 -0.44
N THR A 316 -8.19 17.07 -0.50
CA THR A 316 -6.96 17.37 0.26
C THR A 316 -6.31 18.71 -0.12
N LYS A 317 -6.65 19.26 -1.29
CA LYS A 317 -6.21 20.58 -1.78
C LYS A 317 -7.27 21.67 -1.60
N GLY A 318 -8.40 21.37 -0.96
CA GLY A 318 -9.53 22.29 -0.81
C GLY A 318 -10.24 22.63 -2.12
N ARG A 319 -10.22 21.72 -3.11
CA ARG A 319 -10.84 21.91 -4.42
C ARG A 319 -12.01 20.96 -4.59
N ASP A 320 -13.17 21.50 -4.98
CA ASP A 320 -14.23 20.68 -5.54
C ASP A 320 -13.93 20.39 -7.02
N ILE A 321 -13.75 19.12 -7.32
CA ILE A 321 -13.47 18.60 -8.66
C ILE A 321 -14.55 17.61 -9.12
N SER A 322 -15.66 17.52 -8.38
CA SER A 322 -16.84 16.71 -8.72
C SER A 322 -17.59 17.24 -9.96
N GLY A 323 -17.17 18.40 -10.50
CA GLY A 323 -17.82 19.04 -11.64
C GLY A 323 -19.16 19.70 -11.31
N SER A 324 -19.53 19.80 -10.03
CA SER A 324 -20.79 20.40 -9.58
C SER A 324 -20.76 21.91 -9.37
N THR A 325 -19.70 22.59 -9.83
CA THR A 325 -19.71 24.05 -9.99
C THR A 325 -20.66 24.43 -11.12
N HIS A 326 -21.94 24.62 -10.78
CA HIS A 326 -22.80 25.48 -11.56
C HIS A 326 -22.17 26.89 -11.54
N ASP A 327 -21.64 27.30 -12.69
CA ASP A 327 -21.35 28.69 -13.00
C ASP A 327 -22.66 29.51 -12.89
N GLY A 328 -22.94 30.00 -11.70
CA GLY A 328 -23.99 30.99 -11.43
C GLY A 328 -23.39 32.39 -11.55
N ARG A 329 -23.43 32.94 -12.76
CA ARG A 329 -23.53 34.40 -12.95
C ARG A 329 -24.96 34.85 -12.70
#